data_AF-A0A9E5W3J3-F1
#
_entry.id   AF-A0A9E5W3J3-F1
#
_cell.length_a   1.000
_cell.length_b   1.000
_cell.length_c   1.000
_cell.angle_alpha   90.00
_cell.angle_beta   90.00
_cell.angle_gamma   90.00
#
_symmetry.space_group_name_H-M   'P 1'
#
loop_
_entity.id
_entity.type
_entity.pdbx_description
1 polymer ?
#
loop_
_entity_poly.entity_id
_entity_poly.type
_entity_poly.pdbx_seq_one_letter_code
_entity_poly.pdbx_strand_id
1 'polypeptide(L)' 'MACDKVLQAQALLGGRFVYLECEPCVKLIDFYEKNGFVEFGRRYLEPDEADKFSNKYLIQMLKELKSKPTTS' A
#
# COMPACT_ATOMS: atom_id res chain seq x y z
N MET A 1 0.61 -16.64 -17.60
CA MET A 1 1.65 -15.58 -17.53
C MET A 1 1.10 -14.31 -16.87
N ALA A 2 0.58 -14.43 -15.64
CA ALA A 2 0.21 -13.30 -14.79
C ALA A 2 1.09 -13.29 -13.53
N CYS A 3 1.41 -14.48 -13.02
CA CYS A 3 2.37 -14.68 -11.92
C CYS A 3 3.78 -14.17 -12.25
N ASP A 4 4.22 -14.21 -13.52
CA ASP A 4 5.54 -13.69 -13.92
C ASP A 4 5.67 -12.18 -13.75
N LYS A 5 4.57 -11.43 -13.94
CA LYS A 5 4.55 -9.98 -13.70
C LYS A 5 4.54 -9.65 -12.20
N VAL A 6 3.87 -10.47 -11.39
CA VAL A 6 3.87 -10.32 -9.94
C VAL A 6 5.24 -10.66 -9.36
N LEU A 7 5.90 -11.73 -9.85
CA LEU A 7 7.27 -12.09 -9.49
C LEU A 7 8.30 -11.04 -9.95
N GLN A 8 8.14 -10.46 -11.15
CA GLN A 8 8.98 -9.33 -11.59
C GLN A 8 8.74 -8.07 -10.75
N ALA A 9 7.50 -7.77 -10.39
CA ALA A 9 7.20 -6.66 -9.47
C ALA A 9 7.81 -6.93 -8.09
N GLN A 10 7.69 -8.15 -7.53
CA GLN A 10 8.32 -8.52 -6.26
C GLN A 10 9.85 -8.46 -6.31
N ALA A 11 10.47 -8.84 -7.43
CA ALA A 11 11.92 -8.79 -7.63
C ALA A 11 12.46 -7.37 -7.90
N LEU A 12 11.67 -6.51 -8.57
CA LEU A 12 11.99 -5.08 -8.80
C LEU A 12 11.70 -4.20 -7.57
N LEU A 13 10.67 -4.53 -6.79
CA LEU A 13 10.19 -3.73 -5.64
C LEU A 13 10.73 -4.24 -4.30
N GLY A 14 11.33 -5.44 -4.26
CA GLY A 14 11.84 -6.10 -3.06
C GLY A 14 12.87 -5.25 -2.30
N GLY A 15 12.39 -4.45 -1.36
CA GLY A 15 13.18 -3.60 -0.46
C GLY A 15 13.06 -2.09 -0.71
N ARG A 16 12.39 -1.66 -1.79
CA ARG A 16 12.30 -0.23 -2.16
C ARG A 16 10.92 0.38 -1.93
N PHE A 17 9.89 -0.42 -1.64
CA PHE A 17 8.56 0.13 -1.38
C PHE A 17 7.87 -0.56 -0.18
N VAL A 18 7.13 0.21 0.61
CA VAL A 18 6.24 -0.27 1.67
C VAL A 18 4.81 -0.18 1.16
N TYR A 19 4.10 -1.30 1.24
CA TYR A 19 2.68 -1.41 0.92
C TYR A 19 1.86 -1.54 2.20
N LEU A 20 0.71 -0.87 2.27
CA LEU A 20 -0.29 -1.08 3.31
C LEU A 20 -1.71 -0.85 2.78
N GLU A 21 -2.68 -1.41 3.51
CA GLU A 21 -4.12 -1.14 3.34
C GLU A 21 -4.64 -0.45 4.60
N CYS A 22 -5.50 0.56 4.45
CA CYS A 22 -6.14 1.24 5.58
C CYS A 22 -7.60 1.59 5.30
N GLU A 23 -8.40 1.75 6.35
CA GLU A 23 -9.78 2.22 6.20
C GLU A 23 -9.80 3.68 5.70
N PRO A 24 -10.85 4.08 4.95
CA PRO A 24 -11.02 5.43 4.41
C PRO A 24 -11.39 6.45 5.50
N CYS A 25 -10.50 6.61 6.49
CA CYS A 25 -10.59 7.58 7.56
C CYS A 25 -9.61 8.72 7.27
N VAL A 26 -10.10 9.95 7.17
CA VAL A 26 -9.29 11.14 6.87
C VAL A 26 -8.05 11.24 7.78
N LYS A 27 -8.19 10.93 9.06
CA LYS A 27 -7.06 10.96 10.01
C LYS A 27 -5.95 9.94 9.67
N LEU A 28 -6.33 8.75 9.18
CA LEU A 28 -5.36 7.71 8.79
C LEU A 28 -4.71 8.07 7.45
N ILE A 29 -5.51 8.50 6.48
CA ILE A 29 -5.03 8.94 5.16
C ILE A 29 -4.01 10.07 5.34
N ASP A 30 -4.39 11.15 6.04
CA ASP A 30 -3.51 12.27 6.33
C ASP A 30 -2.21 11.84 7.02
N PHE A 31 -2.30 10.91 7.97
CA PHE A 31 -1.12 10.39 8.67
C PHE A 31 -0.18 9.68 7.70
N TYR A 32 -0.68 8.79 6.86
CA TYR A 32 0.13 8.04 5.92
C TYR A 32 0.70 8.93 4.81
N GLU A 33 -0.10 9.85 4.25
CA GLU A 33 0.36 10.82 3.25
C GLU A 33 1.48 11.71 3.79
N LYS A 34 1.33 12.24 5.02
CA LYS A 34 2.40 13.01 5.70
C LYS A 34 3.68 12.19 5.92
N ASN A 35 3.57 10.87 6.02
CA ASN A 35 4.68 9.96 6.17
C ASN A 35 5.26 9.47 4.82
N GLY A 36 4.81 10.02 3.69
CA GLY A 36 5.33 9.75 2.36
C GLY A 36 4.71 8.52 1.68
N PHE A 37 3.54 8.07 2.15
CA PHE A 37 2.72 7.13 1.40
C PHE A 37 1.84 7.87 0.39
N VAL A 38 1.45 7.18 -0.67
CA VAL A 38 0.56 7.68 -1.70
C VAL A 38 -0.55 6.65 -1.94
N GLU A 39 -1.80 7.08 -1.97
CA GLU A 39 -2.94 6.24 -2.42
C GLU A 39 -2.77 5.92 -3.91
N PHE A 40 -2.86 4.65 -4.26
CA PHE A 40 -2.79 4.21 -5.66
C PHE A 40 -3.97 3.32 -6.07
N GLY A 41 -4.80 2.89 -5.12
CA GLY A 41 -5.89 1.97 -5.38
C GLY A 41 -6.84 1.80 -4.21
N ARG A 42 -7.92 1.07 -4.46
CA ARG A 42 -8.91 0.69 -3.47
C ARG A 42 -9.27 -0.78 -3.65
N ARG A 43 -9.37 -1.50 -2.53
CA ARG A 43 -9.79 -2.91 -2.50
C ARG A 43 -11.16 -3.00 -1.85
N TYR A 44 -12.17 -3.41 -2.62
CA TYR A 44 -13.48 -3.74 -2.05
C TYR A 44 -13.38 -5.02 -1.22
N LEU A 45 -14.05 -5.02 -0.07
CA LEU A 45 -14.11 -6.18 0.81
C LEU A 45 -15.04 -7.24 0.24
N GLU A 46 -14.68 -8.50 0.45
CA GLU A 46 -15.62 -9.59 0.22
C GLU A 46 -16.71 -9.61 1.30
N PRO A 47 -17.89 -10.19 1.02
CA PRO A 47 -19.02 -10.16 1.95
C PRO A 47 -18.70 -10.75 3.34
N ASP A 48 -17.81 -11.73 3.42
CA ASP A 48 -17.37 -12.37 4.67
C ASP A 48 -16.28 -11.59 5.43
N GLU A 49 -15.68 -10.59 4.79
CA GLU A 49 -14.75 -9.65 5.42
C GLU A 49 -15.46 -8.40 5.97
N ALA A 50 -16.69 -8.12 5.50
CA ALA A 50 -17.41 -6.88 5.77
C ALA A 50 -17.71 -6.65 7.26
N ASP A 51 -17.89 -7.72 8.05
CA ASP A 51 -18.13 -7.62 9.50
C ASP A 51 -16.89 -7.18 10.31
N LYS A 52 -15.69 -7.20 9.70
CA LYS A 52 -14.43 -6.86 10.37
C LYS A 52 -14.04 -5.39 10.22
N PHE A 53 -14.69 -4.65 9.34
CA PHE A 53 -14.32 -3.28 8.98
C PHE A 53 -15.56 -2.38 8.95
N SER A 54 -15.36 -1.07 9.18
CA SER A 54 -16.47 -0.11 9.18
C SER A 54 -16.87 0.31 7.76
N ASN A 55 -16.02 0.04 6.77
CA ASN A 55 -16.19 0.45 5.38
C ASN A 55 -16.18 -0.73 4.43
N LYS A 56 -16.84 -0.59 3.27
CA LYS A 56 -16.92 -1.64 2.23
C LYS A 56 -15.65 -1.78 1.39
N TYR A 57 -14.65 -0.94 1.62
CA TYR A 57 -13.38 -0.96 0.91
C TYR A 57 -12.26 -0.43 1.79
N LEU A 58 -11.05 -0.86 1.46
CA LEU A 58 -9.80 -0.35 2.01
C LEU A 58 -9.07 0.46 0.94
N ILE A 59 -8.32 1.47 1.38
CA ILE A 59 -7.41 2.25 0.54
C ILE A 59 -6.07 1.53 0.51
N GLN A 60 -5.51 1.39 -0.69
CA GLN A 60 -4.20 0.80 -0.93
C GLN A 60 -3.17 1.92 -1.08
N MET A 61 -2.13 1.88 -0.24
CA MET A 61 -1.10 2.91 -0.18
C MET A 61 0.29 2.32 -0.39
N LEU A 62 1.15 3.10 -1.06
CA LEU A 62 2.54 2.75 -1.35
C LEU A 62 3.48 3.88 -0.93
N LYS A 63 4.63 3.54 -0.34
CA LYS A 63 5.72 4.48 -0.03
C LYS A 63 7.03 3.96 -0.58
N GLU A 64 7.82 4.80 -1.26
CA GLU A 64 9.19 4.46 -1.62
C GLU A 64 10.13 4.59 -0.42
N LEU A 65 10.91 3.54 -0.15
CA LEU A 65 12.07 3.53 0.73
C LEU A 65 13.29 3.94 -0.08
N LYS A 66 13.73 5.19 0.09
CA LYS A 66 15.02 5.64 -0.43
C LYS A 66 16.13 4.99 0.40
N SER A 67 17.02 4.22 -0.23
CA SER A 67 18.29 3.85 0.41
C SER A 67 19.08 5.14 0.69
N LYS A 68 19.73 5.23 1.85
CA LYS A 68 20.57 6.41 2.18
C LYS A 68 21.57 6.62 1.04
N PRO A 69 21.81 7.87 0.61
CA PRO A 69 22.93 8.12 -0.29
C PRO A 69 24.21 7.69 0.42
N THR A 70 24.97 6.79 -0.19
CA THR A 70 26.33 6.46 0.23
C THR A 70 27.17 7.71 0.00
N THR A 71 27.34 8.54 1.02
CA THR A 71 28.32 9.63 0.98
C THR A 71 29.69 8.97 0.97
N SER A 72 30.32 8.91 -0.21
CA SER A 72 31.76 8.65 -0.36
C SER A 72 32.57 9.84 0.11
#